data_AF-A0A840I8C9-F1
#
_entry.id   AF-A0A840I8C9-F1
#
_cell.length_a   1.000
_cell.length_b   1.000
_cell.length_c   1.000
_cell.angle_alpha   90.00
_cell.angle_beta   90.00
_cell.angle_gamma   90.00
#
_symmetry.space_group_name_H-M   'P 1'
#
loop_
_entity.id
_entity.type
_entity.pdbx_description
1 polymer ?
#
loop_
_entity_poly.entity_id
_entity_poly.type
_entity_poly.pdbx_seq_one_letter_code
_entity_poly.pdbx_strand_id
1 'polypeptide(L)' 'MSKQIAVRLPDELVDFVDGLVGSGAERSRAAVVIRALERERRRAVAARDAEILARSGPDPDLAGLADYAAARPSDLD' A
#
# COMPACT_ATOMS: atom_id res chain seq x y z
N MET A 1 -20.60 8.15 4.42
CA MET A 1 -21.05 7.27 5.52
C MET A 1 -19.85 6.58 6.11
N SER A 2 -19.54 6.80 7.39
CA SER A 2 -18.52 6.05 8.12
C SER A 2 -19.19 5.04 9.06
N LYS A 3 -18.49 3.94 9.36
CA LYS A 3 -18.90 2.97 10.38
C LYS A 3 -17.83 2.95 11.45
N GLN A 4 -18.24 2.98 12.72
CA GLN A 4 -17.32 2.85 13.86
C GLN A 4 -17.28 1.39 14.31
N ILE A 5 -16.07 0.92 14.60
CA ILE A 5 -15.81 -0.41 15.13
C ILE A 5 -14.94 -0.31 16.38
N ALA A 6 -15.13 -1.22 17.32
CA ALA A 6 -14.19 -1.44 18.42
C ALA A 6 -13.28 -2.60 18.04
N VAL A 7 -11.96 -2.41 18.19
CA VAL A 7 -10.94 -3.41 17.84
C VAL A 7 -10.00 -3.57 19.02
N ARG A 8 -9.64 -4.81 19.32
CA ARG A 8 -8.61 -5.12 20.33
C ARG A 8 -7.26 -5.21 19.62
N LEU A 9 -6.30 -4.43 20.08
CA LEU A 9 -4.93 -4.41 19.57
C LEU A 9 -3.97 -4.70 20.73
N PRO A 10 -2.76 -5.24 20.45
CA PRO A 10 -1.67 -5.27 21.41
C PRO A 10 -1.34 -3.87 21.93
N ASP A 11 -1.01 -3.77 23.21
CA ASP A 11 -0.73 -2.49 23.88
C ASP A 11 0.38 -1.71 23.16
N GLU A 12 1.44 -2.39 22.72
CA GLU A 12 2.55 -1.80 21.96
C GLU A 12 2.10 -1.08 20.67
N LEU A 13 1.09 -1.61 19.97
CA LEU A 13 0.55 -0.96 18.78
C LEU A 13 -0.30 0.27 19.13
N VAL A 14 -1.00 0.23 20.26
CA VAL A 14 -1.76 1.38 20.75
C VAL A 14 -0.78 2.48 21.17
N ASP A 15 0.27 2.14 21.90
CA ASP A 15 1.32 3.08 22.32
C ASP A 15 2.02 3.74 21.13
N PHE A 16 2.30 2.97 20.07
CA PHE A 16 2.83 3.52 18.82
C PHE A 16 1.87 4.53 18.16
N VAL A 17 0.59 4.18 18.05
CA VAL A 17 -0.43 5.06 17.48
C VAL A 17 -0.56 6.34 18.31
N ASP A 18 -0.53 6.21 19.63
CA ASP A 18 -0.61 7.31 20.58
C ASP A 18 0.60 8.22 20.48
N GLY A 19 1.80 7.64 20.34
CA GLY A 19 3.04 8.39 20.09
C GLY A 19 2.97 9.25 18.83
N LEU A 20 2.43 8.72 17.73
CA LEU A 20 2.27 9.46 16.46
C LEU A 20 1.30 10.63 16.58
N VAL A 21 0.22 10.46 17.35
CA VAL A 21 -0.75 11.54 17.58
C VAL A 21 -0.17 12.57 18.56
N GLY A 22 0.48 12.11 19.64
CA GLY A 22 1.11 12.96 20.64
C GLY A 22 2.26 13.81 20.08
N SER A 23 3.00 13.29 19.10
CA SER A 23 4.04 14.05 18.40
C SER A 23 3.49 15.01 17.34
N GLY A 24 2.18 14.99 17.08
CA GLY A 24 1.54 15.78 16.02
C GLY A 24 1.80 15.28 14.59
N ALA A 25 2.41 14.10 14.43
CA ALA A 25 2.66 13.50 13.11
C ALA A 25 1.35 13.07 12.43
N GLU A 26 0.31 12.79 13.23
CA GLU A 26 -1.04 12.49 12.75
C GLU A 26 -2.11 13.20 13.58
N ARG A 27 -3.23 13.54 12.92
CA ARG A 27 -4.31 14.35 13.53
C ARG A 27 -5.19 13.57 14.51
N SER A 28 -5.23 12.25 14.40
CA SER A 28 -6.00 11.37 15.29
C SER A 28 -5.60 9.91 15.13
N ARG A 29 -5.95 9.07 16.11
CA ARG A 29 -5.76 7.60 16.04
C ARG A 29 -6.43 7.00 14.80
N ALA A 30 -7.63 7.48 14.48
CA ALA A 30 -8.36 7.02 13.31
C ALA A 30 -7.62 7.38 12.00
N ALA A 31 -6.99 8.55 11.91
CA ALA A 31 -6.19 8.92 10.73
C ALA A 31 -5.00 7.97 10.53
N VAL A 32 -4.29 7.62 11.60
CA VAL A 32 -3.20 6.63 11.57
C VAL A 32 -3.69 5.29 11.02
N VAL A 33 -4.81 4.80 11.57
CA VAL A 33 -5.40 3.51 11.17
C VAL A 33 -5.88 3.54 9.71
N ILE A 34 -6.56 4.61 9.29
CA ILE A 34 -7.04 4.77 7.90
C ILE A 34 -5.84 4.73 6.94
N ARG A 35 -4.79 5.51 7.21
CA ARG A 35 -3.58 5.56 6.37
C ARG A 35 -2.93 4.17 6.26
N ALA A 36 -2.83 3.44 7.37
CA ALA A 36 -2.29 2.09 7.38
C ALA A 36 -3.15 1.11 6.55
N LEU A 37 -4.46 1.14 6.73
CA LEU A 37 -5.40 0.29 5.99
C LEU A 37 -5.44 0.62 4.49
N GLU A 38 -5.34 1.88 4.10
CA GLU A 38 -5.27 2.27 2.69
C GLU A 38 -3.99 1.78 2.01
N ARG A 39 -2.86 1.81 2.72
CA ARG A 39 -1.60 1.23 2.24
C ARG A 39 -1.75 -0.28 2.03
N GLU A 40 -2.34 -0.98 3.00
CA GLU A 40 -2.55 -2.43 2.89
C GLU A 40 -3.54 -2.78 1.77
N ARG A 41 -4.64 -2.02 1.63
CA ARG A 41 -5.60 -2.21 0.54
C ARG A 41 -4.92 -2.06 -0.82
N ARG A 42 -4.09 -1.03 -1.01
CA ARG A 42 -3.34 -0.83 -2.26
C ARG A 42 -2.40 -2.00 -2.53
N ARG A 43 -1.68 -2.48 -1.51
CA ARG A 43 -0.80 -3.65 -1.62
C ARG A 43 -1.57 -4.90 -2.05
N ALA A 44 -2.71 -5.18 -1.41
CA ALA A 44 -3.52 -6.36 -1.70
C ALA A 44 -4.09 -6.35 -3.13
N VAL A 45 -4.55 -5.19 -3.62
CA VAL A 45 -5.02 -5.04 -5.01
C VAL A 45 -3.87 -5.27 -5.99
N ALA A 46 -2.73 -4.61 -5.80
CA ALA A 46 -1.57 -4.78 -6.68
C ALA A 46 -1.05 -6.22 -6.71
N ALA A 47 -1.03 -6.90 -5.56
CA ALA A 47 -0.63 -8.30 -5.47
C ALA A 47 -1.59 -9.22 -6.25
N ARG A 48 -2.89 -8.98 -6.14
CA ARG A 48 -3.91 -9.73 -6.90
C ARG A 48 -3.77 -9.50 -8.40
N ASP A 49 -3.55 -8.26 -8.83
CA ASP A 49 -3.37 -7.94 -10.24
C ASP A 49 -2.10 -8.60 -10.80
N ALA A 50 -1.00 -8.57 -10.05
CA ALA A 50 0.23 -9.28 -10.40
C ALA A 50 0.01 -10.79 -10.53
N GLU A 51 -0.79 -11.41 -9.66
CA GLU A 51 -1.14 -12.84 -9.74
C GLU A 51 -1.97 -13.15 -11.00
N ILE A 52 -2.87 -12.27 -11.40
CA ILE A 52 -3.63 -12.40 -12.65
C ILE A 52 -2.68 -12.34 -13.84
N LEU A 53 -1.80 -11.33 -13.90
CA LEU A 53 -0.83 -11.18 -14.97
C LEU A 53 0.13 -12.37 -15.05
N ALA A 54 0.60 -12.87 -13.91
CA ALA A 54 1.47 -14.05 -13.85
C ALA A 54 0.81 -15.31 -14.44
N ARG A 55 -0.51 -15.47 -14.28
CA ARG A 55 -1.26 -16.60 -14.86
C ARG A 55 -1.52 -16.46 -16.35
N SER A 56 -1.74 -15.24 -16.84
CA SER A 56 -2.03 -14.98 -18.25
C SER A 56 -0.82 -15.16 -19.17
N GLY A 57 0.39 -15.11 -18.62
CA GLY A 57 1.63 -15.14 -19.39
C GLY A 57 1.93 -13.81 -20.08
N PRO A 58 3.09 -13.68 -20.75
CA PRO A 58 3.47 -12.45 -21.43
C PRO A 58 2.54 -12.18 -22.61
N ASP A 59 2.05 -10.94 -22.71
CA ASP A 59 1.33 -10.46 -23.89
C ASP A 59 2.33 -10.30 -25.05
N PRO A 60 2.17 -11.03 -26.17
CA PRO A 60 3.08 -10.96 -27.32
C PRO A 60 3.26 -9.53 -27.87
N ASP A 61 2.21 -8.71 -27.85
CA ASP A 61 2.25 -7.34 -28.35
C ASP A 61 3.06 -6.41 -27.41
N LEU A 62 3.21 -6.81 -26.14
CA LEU A 62 4.01 -6.12 -25.13
C LEU A 62 5.35 -6.78 -24.85
N ALA A 63 5.71 -7.87 -25.55
CA ALA A 63 6.92 -8.64 -25.27
C ALA A 63 8.20 -7.78 -25.33
N GLY A 64 8.27 -6.82 -26.26
CA GLY A 64 9.41 -5.90 -26.41
C GLY A 64 9.37 -4.67 -25.52
N LEU A 65 8.29 -4.46 -24.74
CA LEU A 65 8.12 -3.24 -23.95
C LEU A 65 9.14 -3.16 -22.80
N ALA A 66 9.43 -4.29 -22.16
CA ALA A 66 10.40 -4.35 -21.07
C ALA A 66 11.81 -3.94 -21.54
N ASP A 67 12.25 -4.50 -22.67
CA ASP A 67 13.56 -4.18 -23.27
C ASP A 67 13.63 -2.71 -23.72
N TYR A 68 12.55 -2.20 -24.32
CA TYR A 68 12.46 -0.80 -24.74
C TYR A 68 12.48 0.19 -23.56
N ALA A 69 11.87 -0.17 -22.43
CA ALA A 69 11.89 0.64 -21.21
C ALA A 69 13.26 0.61 -20.53
N ALA A 70 13.89 -0.56 -20.43
CA ALA A 70 15.22 -0.73 -19.84
C ALA A 70 16.32 0.00 -20.63
N ALA A 71 16.16 0.17 -21.94
CA ALA A 71 17.08 0.91 -22.79
C ALA A 71 17.02 2.45 -22.62
N ARG A 72 16.09 2.97 -21.80
CA ARG A 72 15.97 4.41 -21.53
C ARG A 72 16.63 4.78 -20.20
N PRO A 73 17.25 5.97 -20.12
CA PRO A 73 17.65 6.53 -18.84
C PRO A 73 16.40 6.67 -17.96
N SER A 74 16.44 6.13 -16.74
CA SER A 74 15.43 6.42 -15.73
C SER A 74 15.90 7.59 -14.88
N ASP A 75 15.14 8.68 -14.85
CA ASP A 75 15.38 9.82 -13.96
C ASP A 75 14.94 9.53 -12.50
N LEU A 76 14.89 8.24 -12.11
CA LEU A 76 14.56 7.80 -10.77
C LEU A 76 15.87 7.49 -10.05
N ASP A 77 16.39 8.51 -9.34
CA ASP A 77 17.46 8.36 -8.34
C ASP A 77 16.95 7.67 -7.07
#